data_AF-A0A833QYN6-F1
#
_entry.id   AF-A0A833QYN6-F1
#
_cell.length_a   1.000
_cell.length_b   1.000
_cell.length_c   1.000
_cell.angle_alpha   90.00
_cell.angle_beta   90.00
_cell.angle_gamma   90.00
#
_symmetry.space_group_name_H-M   'P 1'
#
loop_
_entity.id
_entity.type
_entity.pdbx_description
1 polymer ?
#
loop_
_entity_poly.entity_id
_entity_poly.type
_entity_poly.pdbx_seq_one_letter_code
_entity_poly.pdbx_strand_id
1 'polypeptide(L)'
;MEETSLVDSLSATSAASDPNHGWQKVTYPKRHRKQVAADPSTSGNQSAKNASSGNVFATVEQKANERHRAIQSMKAASVQPSSVPRGAGSDDDEDDEDAARAQENGDETAVKKPKQKKPKKPKVTVTEAAAGIDLNDLAAYIAEISVSYEDRQDIQLMRFADYFGRAFSSVSASQFPWFKIFKESPVAKILDMPLNHIPEPVYKTATDWVAQKSPEALGEFVIWSMDIILADLASHVAVAKGTKKATVQSTPTRSQVAMFAVLAMTLRRKPETLISILPKIKDNPKYQGQEKLPFIVWVIGQASLGDLAVGTYLWARYLFPTICGKLSGNPQSRDLVLQVIERVLSSPKAKSILSNSAVRKGERLVPPSSFDLLMRATFPPPPSRVKATERYEAVYPILKEVALAGTPGTKTTKQASHQLLPYCVKAMQENNPELTKEASGVFFWCLSQNTECYKQWDEHHMGNLDASVVVLRKLASEWKELSPKLSPDALRETVANIKAKTEEALDETTDPAKLAVLKETDKLCKSILGKLSRGFSCLKGGVVVILLASVAAGFALSPNADSYNWDKLRAMFTSSTQSFYK
;
A
#
# COMPACT_ATOMS: atom_id res chain seq x y z
N MET A 1 26.20 13.51 43.63
CA MET A 1 27.64 13.41 43.36
C MET A 1 27.81 13.55 41.87
N GLU A 2 28.43 14.67 41.47
CA GLU A 2 29.10 14.95 40.17
C GLU A 2 28.42 14.37 38.91
N GLU A 3 27.69 15.12 38.08
CA GLU A 3 27.82 16.53 37.66
C GLU A 3 29.17 16.86 37.00
N THR A 4 29.14 17.04 35.67
CA THR A 4 29.95 18.04 34.96
C THR A 4 29.33 18.34 33.60
N SER A 5 28.77 19.54 33.49
CA SER A 5 28.34 20.15 32.22
C SER A 5 29.53 20.68 31.43
N LEU A 6 29.39 20.81 30.11
CA LEU A 6 29.99 21.93 29.37
C LEU A 6 29.10 22.32 28.18
N VAL A 7 29.06 23.62 27.87
CA VAL A 7 28.01 24.30 27.10
C VAL A 7 28.61 24.98 25.87
N ASP A 8 27.77 25.14 24.83
CA ASP A 8 27.89 25.92 23.58
C ASP A 8 29.21 26.64 23.20
N SER A 9 29.46 26.63 21.88
CA SER A 9 29.67 27.89 21.15
C SER A 9 29.42 27.73 19.64
N LEU A 10 28.43 28.49 19.13
CA LEU A 10 28.31 28.82 17.71
C LEU A 10 29.20 30.03 17.40
N SER A 11 29.94 29.98 16.29
CA SER A 11 30.46 31.19 15.63
C SER A 11 30.62 30.93 14.14
N ALA A 12 30.15 31.88 13.33
CA ALA A 12 30.18 31.80 11.88
C ALA A 12 31.45 32.47 11.34
N THR A 13 32.06 31.86 10.32
CA THR A 13 33.05 32.52 9.48
C THR A 13 32.78 32.19 8.02
N SER A 14 32.56 33.24 7.22
CA SER A 14 32.39 33.15 5.77
C SER A 14 33.74 33.18 5.04
N ALA A 15 33.95 32.33 4.03
CA ALA A 15 34.59 32.74 2.77
C ALA A 15 34.68 31.61 1.72
N ALA A 16 34.51 32.03 0.46
CA ALA A 16 35.12 31.51 -0.77
C ALA A 16 34.70 30.14 -1.37
N SER A 17 34.65 30.18 -2.69
CA SER A 17 34.28 29.14 -3.66
C SER A 17 35.49 28.48 -4.30
N ASP A 18 35.42 27.18 -4.65
CA ASP A 18 35.62 26.72 -6.03
C ASP A 18 35.15 25.24 -6.24
N PRO A 19 35.02 24.74 -7.50
CA PRO A 19 34.22 23.56 -7.83
C PRO A 19 35.04 22.27 -8.11
N ASN A 20 34.35 21.28 -8.69
CA ASN A 20 34.80 19.98 -9.22
C ASN A 20 34.73 18.79 -8.25
N HIS A 21 33.61 18.06 -8.33
CA HIS A 21 33.55 16.61 -8.08
C HIS A 21 32.86 15.91 -9.27
N GLY A 22 33.58 15.81 -10.39
CA GLY A 22 33.20 15.01 -11.55
C GLY A 22 33.60 13.55 -11.37
N TRP A 23 32.76 12.62 -11.82
CA TRP A 23 32.99 11.17 -11.69
C TRP A 23 34.21 10.70 -12.49
N GLN A 24 35.16 10.03 -11.84
CA GLN A 24 36.30 9.39 -12.51
C GLN A 24 35.93 8.03 -13.13
N LYS A 25 36.34 7.83 -14.38
CA LYS A 25 36.02 6.65 -15.20
C LYS A 25 37.15 5.61 -15.12
N VAL A 26 37.06 4.67 -14.18
CA VAL A 26 38.04 3.59 -14.05
C VAL A 26 37.93 2.61 -15.22
N THR A 27 39.02 2.44 -15.96
CA THR A 27 39.12 1.52 -17.11
C THR A 27 40.25 0.52 -16.86
N TYR A 28 39.95 -0.78 -16.88
CA TYR A 28 40.95 -1.84 -16.69
C TYR A 28 41.49 -2.35 -18.05
N PRO A 29 42.82 -2.31 -18.30
CA PRO A 29 43.39 -2.99 -19.45
C PRO A 29 43.47 -4.51 -19.24
N LYS A 30 43.02 -5.28 -20.24
CA LYS A 30 43.16 -6.75 -20.25
C LYS A 30 44.63 -7.15 -20.31
N ARG A 31 45.06 -8.08 -19.45
CA ARG A 31 46.41 -8.66 -19.48
C ARG A 31 46.34 -10.14 -19.88
N HIS A 32 46.72 -10.47 -21.11
CA HIS A 32 47.05 -11.86 -21.47
C HIS A 32 48.38 -12.24 -20.81
N ARG A 33 48.50 -13.45 -20.29
CA ARG A 33 49.78 -14.06 -19.93
C ARG A 33 49.79 -15.53 -20.34
N LYS A 34 50.65 -15.86 -21.31
CA LYS A 34 51.00 -17.25 -21.68
C LYS A 34 51.65 -17.93 -20.46
N GLN A 35 51.33 -19.21 -20.26
CA GLN A 35 52.18 -20.10 -19.48
C GLN A 35 53.42 -20.48 -20.30
N VAL A 36 54.54 -20.66 -19.62
CA VAL A 36 55.74 -21.32 -20.13
C VAL A 36 56.08 -22.40 -19.09
N ALA A 37 56.38 -23.61 -19.56
CA ALA A 37 56.75 -24.73 -18.73
C ALA A 37 58.27 -24.77 -18.49
N ALA A 38 58.68 -25.32 -17.36
CA ALA A 38 60.03 -25.85 -17.14
C ALA A 38 59.92 -27.03 -16.15
N ASP A 39 60.68 -28.08 -16.43
CA ASP A 39 60.69 -29.36 -15.70
C ASP A 39 62.12 -29.59 -15.11
N PRO A 40 62.56 -30.77 -14.63
CA PRO A 40 62.81 -30.95 -13.20
C PRO A 40 64.29 -31.25 -12.82
N SER A 41 64.66 -31.06 -11.54
CA SER A 41 65.86 -31.72 -10.97
C SER A 41 65.89 -31.86 -9.44
N THR A 42 65.83 -33.13 -9.00
CA THR A 42 66.69 -33.75 -7.97
C THR A 42 66.64 -33.32 -6.48
N SER A 43 65.81 -34.07 -5.73
CA SER A 43 66.01 -34.69 -4.40
C SER A 43 67.20 -34.32 -3.48
N GLY A 44 66.89 -34.10 -2.19
CA GLY A 44 67.84 -34.11 -1.06
C GLY A 44 67.14 -34.17 0.32
N ASN A 45 67.24 -35.33 1.01
CA ASN A 45 66.88 -35.59 2.43
C ASN A 45 67.49 -34.54 3.41
N GLN A 46 67.04 -34.24 4.65
CA GLN A 46 65.96 -34.66 5.57
C GLN A 46 65.97 -33.70 6.82
N SER A 47 65.12 -33.72 7.87
CA SER A 47 63.90 -34.46 8.29
C SER A 47 63.13 -33.65 9.37
N ALA A 48 61.97 -34.17 9.83
CA ALA A 48 61.25 -33.93 11.10
C ALA A 48 61.08 -32.49 11.66
N LYS A 49 59.87 -31.96 11.89
CA LYS A 49 58.72 -32.60 12.58
C LYS A 49 57.37 -32.10 12.05
N ASN A 50 56.40 -33.02 11.94
CA ASN A 50 55.07 -32.77 11.40
C ASN A 50 54.14 -32.05 12.39
N ALA A 51 53.47 -31.00 11.91
CA ALA A 51 52.19 -30.54 12.45
C ALA A 51 51.05 -31.04 11.54
N SER A 52 50.02 -31.64 12.12
CA SER A 52 48.88 -32.18 11.38
C SER A 52 47.94 -31.06 10.92
N SER A 53 47.93 -30.76 9.62
CA SER A 53 46.82 -30.05 8.97
C SER A 53 46.10 -31.00 8.02
N GLY A 54 44.99 -31.58 8.49
CA GLY A 54 44.14 -32.45 7.67
C GLY A 54 43.40 -31.62 6.63
N ASN A 55 43.58 -31.96 5.35
CA ASN A 55 42.98 -31.21 4.25
C ASN A 55 41.47 -31.51 4.15
N VAL A 56 40.64 -30.67 4.77
CA VAL A 56 39.19 -30.87 5.04
C VAL A 56 38.36 -31.17 3.78
N PHE A 57 38.87 -30.82 2.59
CA PHE A 57 38.15 -31.01 1.32
C PHE A 57 38.43 -32.35 0.62
N ALA A 58 39.46 -33.11 1.00
CA ALA A 58 39.84 -34.35 0.31
C ALA A 58 38.72 -35.41 0.32
N THR A 59 37.98 -35.53 1.43
CA THR A 59 36.83 -36.44 1.56
C THR A 59 35.59 -35.99 0.78
N VAL A 60 35.47 -34.69 0.48
CA VAL A 60 34.40 -34.13 -0.36
C VAL A 60 34.70 -34.38 -1.84
N GLU A 61 35.96 -34.18 -2.24
CA GLU A 61 36.45 -34.39 -3.61
C GLU A 61 36.42 -35.89 -3.99
N GLN A 62 36.81 -36.77 -3.06
CA GLN A 62 36.67 -38.22 -3.24
C GLN A 62 35.19 -38.63 -3.45
N LYS A 63 34.26 -38.14 -2.62
CA LYS A 63 32.81 -38.41 -2.79
C LYS A 63 32.23 -37.83 -4.09
N ALA A 64 32.79 -36.74 -4.60
CA ALA A 64 32.38 -36.18 -5.89
C ALA A 64 32.81 -37.11 -7.05
N ASN A 65 34.04 -37.61 -7.02
CA ASN A 65 34.58 -38.52 -8.02
C ASN A 65 33.89 -39.90 -7.99
N GLU A 66 33.60 -40.45 -6.80
CA GLU A 66 32.84 -41.70 -6.65
C GLU A 66 31.43 -41.58 -7.25
N ARG A 67 30.74 -40.45 -7.03
CA ARG A 67 29.43 -40.16 -7.65
C ARG A 67 29.51 -40.06 -9.17
N HIS A 68 30.55 -39.42 -9.71
CA HIS A 68 30.76 -39.35 -11.16
C HIS A 68 30.96 -40.74 -11.77
N ARG A 69 31.76 -41.59 -11.11
CA ARG A 69 32.04 -42.97 -11.55
C ARG A 69 30.80 -43.86 -11.50
N ALA A 70 29.95 -43.70 -10.47
CA ALA A 70 28.68 -44.42 -10.35
C ALA A 70 27.64 -44.01 -11.42
N ILE A 71 27.58 -42.72 -11.79
CA ILE A 71 26.70 -42.25 -12.87
C ILE A 71 27.16 -42.80 -14.23
N GLN A 72 28.47 -42.88 -14.46
CA GLN A 72 29.02 -43.47 -15.68
C GLN A 72 28.78 -44.98 -15.76
N SER A 73 28.94 -45.73 -14.66
CA SER A 73 28.67 -47.18 -14.66
C SER A 73 27.18 -47.51 -14.82
N MET A 74 26.28 -46.74 -14.21
CA MET A 74 24.82 -46.88 -14.44
C MET A 74 24.43 -46.62 -15.90
N LYS A 75 25.11 -45.68 -16.58
CA LYS A 75 24.86 -45.38 -18.00
C LYS A 75 25.40 -46.47 -18.93
N ALA A 76 26.46 -47.17 -18.54
CA ALA A 76 27.00 -48.32 -19.29
C ALA A 76 26.18 -49.61 -19.11
N ALA A 77 25.45 -49.75 -18.00
CA ALA A 77 24.71 -50.97 -17.65
C ALA A 77 23.30 -51.09 -18.25
N SER A 78 22.87 -50.17 -19.12
CA SER A 78 21.49 -50.08 -19.63
C SER A 78 21.32 -50.46 -21.12
N VAL A 79 22.16 -51.35 -21.64
CA VAL A 79 22.11 -51.82 -23.05
C VAL A 79 22.06 -53.36 -23.08
N GLN A 80 21.16 -53.91 -23.92
CA GLN A 80 20.92 -55.32 -24.35
C GLN A 80 19.42 -55.74 -24.18
N PRO A 81 18.86 -56.67 -25.00
CA PRO A 81 17.63 -56.37 -25.76
C PRO A 81 16.53 -57.46 -25.74
N SER A 82 15.40 -57.24 -26.44
CA SER A 82 14.53 -58.36 -26.89
C SER A 82 13.69 -58.09 -28.17
N SER A 83 13.82 -59.02 -29.13
CA SER A 83 12.90 -59.43 -30.22
C SER A 83 12.29 -58.41 -31.24
N VAL A 84 12.66 -58.64 -32.51
CA VAL A 84 12.32 -58.03 -33.82
C VAL A 84 11.29 -58.96 -34.52
N PRO A 85 10.33 -58.57 -35.44
CA PRO A 85 10.60 -58.06 -36.82
C PRO A 85 9.52 -57.15 -37.50
N ARG A 86 9.69 -56.53 -38.69
CA ARG A 86 10.83 -56.29 -39.62
C ARG A 86 10.54 -55.09 -40.57
N GLY A 87 11.61 -54.44 -41.06
CA GLY A 87 11.70 -53.81 -42.40
C GLY A 87 11.54 -52.28 -42.46
N ALA A 88 12.29 -51.53 -43.28
CA ALA A 88 13.53 -51.82 -44.03
C ALA A 88 14.21 -50.48 -44.47
N GLY A 89 15.53 -50.44 -44.65
CA GLY A 89 16.31 -49.24 -45.06
C GLY A 89 17.15 -48.64 -43.91
N SER A 90 18.46 -48.89 -43.71
CA SER A 90 19.61 -48.95 -44.65
C SER A 90 19.99 -47.52 -45.11
N ASP A 91 21.19 -46.94 -44.90
CA ASP A 91 22.49 -47.43 -44.37
C ASP A 91 23.30 -46.28 -43.70
N ASP A 92 24.17 -46.62 -42.74
CA ASP A 92 25.64 -46.40 -42.65
C ASP A 92 26.27 -45.02 -43.00
N ASP A 93 27.39 -44.55 -42.43
CA ASP A 93 28.26 -45.04 -41.33
C ASP A 93 29.18 -43.90 -40.81
N GLU A 94 29.93 -44.15 -39.73
CA GLU A 94 31.36 -43.80 -39.43
C GLU A 94 32.01 -42.45 -39.94
N ASP A 95 33.01 -41.84 -39.29
CA ASP A 95 33.47 -41.87 -37.90
C ASP A 95 34.27 -40.58 -37.56
N ASP A 96 34.74 -40.53 -36.32
CA ASP A 96 35.42 -39.49 -35.51
C ASP A 96 36.72 -38.81 -36.04
N GLU A 97 37.19 -37.80 -35.27
CA GLU A 97 38.56 -37.22 -35.20
C GLU A 97 39.16 -36.53 -36.47
N ASP A 98 39.88 -35.40 -36.47
CA ASP A 98 40.59 -34.60 -35.45
C ASP A 98 40.94 -33.18 -36.00
N ALA A 99 41.69 -32.38 -35.25
CA ALA A 99 42.13 -31.03 -35.60
C ALA A 99 43.46 -30.96 -36.37
N ALA A 100 43.57 -30.05 -37.36
CA ALA A 100 44.73 -29.16 -37.46
C ALA A 100 44.58 -27.99 -38.45
N ARG A 101 45.09 -26.83 -38.01
CA ARG A 101 45.71 -25.72 -38.76
C ARG A 101 44.93 -24.93 -39.82
N ALA A 102 45.14 -23.61 -39.71
CA ALA A 102 44.74 -22.59 -40.67
C ALA A 102 45.57 -22.63 -41.96
N GLN A 103 44.93 -22.26 -43.07
CA GLN A 103 45.58 -21.45 -44.10
C GLN A 103 44.58 -20.42 -44.67
N GLU A 104 45.11 -19.36 -45.26
CA GLU A 104 44.45 -18.09 -45.55
C GLU A 104 44.26 -17.88 -47.07
N ASN A 105 43.28 -17.06 -47.44
CA ASN A 105 43.02 -16.49 -48.79
C ASN A 105 42.55 -17.43 -49.92
N GLY A 106 41.67 -16.92 -50.78
CA GLY A 106 41.26 -17.58 -52.04
C GLY A 106 39.79 -17.33 -52.43
N ASP A 107 39.60 -16.70 -53.57
CA ASP A 107 38.41 -15.93 -53.99
C ASP A 107 37.12 -16.68 -54.42
N GLU A 108 36.07 -15.87 -54.54
CA GLU A 108 34.92 -15.91 -55.47
C GLU A 108 33.99 -17.15 -55.71
N THR A 109 32.70 -16.86 -55.51
CA THR A 109 31.52 -17.31 -56.30
C THR A 109 31.05 -18.77 -56.26
N ALA A 110 30.16 -19.08 -55.32
CA ALA A 110 29.10 -20.10 -55.53
C ALA A 110 27.76 -19.72 -54.85
N VAL A 111 26.71 -19.69 -55.66
CA VAL A 111 25.31 -19.34 -55.38
C VAL A 111 24.76 -19.84 -54.03
N LYS A 112 24.25 -18.93 -53.20
CA LYS A 112 23.45 -19.26 -52.00
C LYS A 112 22.12 -19.94 -52.37
N LYS A 113 22.02 -21.26 -52.17
CA LYS A 113 20.70 -21.92 -52.07
C LYS A 113 19.94 -21.34 -50.85
N PRO A 114 18.68 -20.90 -50.99
CA PRO A 114 17.95 -20.27 -49.89
C PRO A 114 17.59 -21.30 -48.81
N LYS A 115 18.06 -21.07 -47.57
CA LYS A 115 17.68 -21.87 -46.40
C LYS A 115 16.16 -21.81 -46.22
N GLN A 116 15.50 -22.95 -46.42
CA GLN A 116 14.05 -23.10 -46.28
C GLN A 116 13.63 -22.63 -44.87
N LYS A 117 12.79 -21.60 -44.79
CA LYS A 117 12.26 -21.12 -43.51
C LYS A 117 11.37 -22.22 -42.93
N LYS A 118 11.72 -22.76 -41.76
CA LYS A 118 10.80 -23.60 -40.96
C LYS A 118 9.44 -22.86 -40.88
N PRO A 119 8.31 -23.55 -41.11
CA PRO A 119 7.01 -22.89 -41.11
C PRO A 119 6.82 -22.19 -39.77
N LYS A 120 6.49 -20.89 -39.81
CA LYS A 120 6.17 -20.13 -38.60
C LYS A 120 4.92 -20.78 -37.99
N LYS A 121 5.01 -21.25 -36.75
CA LYS A 121 3.82 -21.63 -35.97
C LYS A 121 2.81 -20.47 -36.06
N PRO A 122 1.50 -20.75 -36.25
CA PRO A 122 0.49 -19.70 -36.33
C PRO A 122 0.56 -18.83 -35.07
N LYS A 123 0.60 -17.51 -35.26
CA LYS A 123 0.66 -16.54 -34.17
C LYS A 123 -0.74 -16.32 -33.60
N VAL A 124 -1.24 -17.28 -32.83
CA VAL A 124 -2.54 -17.12 -32.15
C VAL A 124 -2.44 -15.97 -31.13
N THR A 125 -3.29 -14.96 -31.32
CA THR A 125 -3.43 -13.80 -30.45
C THR A 125 -4.26 -14.12 -29.21
N VAL A 126 -4.21 -13.25 -28.20
CA VAL A 126 -5.07 -13.38 -27.00
C VAL A 126 -6.55 -13.35 -27.38
N THR A 127 -6.96 -12.49 -28.31
CA THR A 127 -8.35 -12.39 -28.79
C THR A 127 -8.83 -13.66 -29.47
N GLU A 128 -8.03 -14.23 -30.39
CA GLU A 128 -8.41 -15.45 -31.11
C GLU A 128 -8.55 -16.65 -30.17
N ALA A 129 -7.62 -16.81 -29.22
CA ALA A 129 -7.70 -17.87 -28.22
C ALA A 129 -8.89 -17.70 -27.26
N ALA A 130 -9.21 -16.47 -26.86
CA ALA A 130 -10.35 -16.18 -25.99
C ALA A 130 -11.70 -16.37 -26.70
N ALA A 131 -11.78 -16.02 -27.99
CA ALA A 131 -12.96 -16.26 -28.82
C ALA A 131 -13.21 -17.75 -29.13
N GLY A 132 -12.17 -18.59 -29.03
CA GLY A 132 -12.26 -20.04 -29.17
C GLY A 132 -12.72 -20.79 -27.91
N ILE A 133 -13.07 -20.10 -26.82
CA ILE A 133 -13.62 -20.73 -25.61
C ILE A 133 -15.11 -20.99 -25.81
N ASP A 134 -15.50 -22.26 -25.92
CA ASP A 134 -16.92 -22.63 -25.99
C ASP A 134 -17.60 -22.53 -24.62
N LEU A 135 -18.81 -21.97 -24.61
CA LEU A 135 -19.57 -21.72 -23.39
C LEU A 135 -20.12 -23.00 -22.76
N ASN A 136 -20.54 -23.96 -23.58
CA ASN A 136 -21.15 -25.20 -23.13
C ASN A 136 -20.09 -26.18 -22.62
N ASP A 137 -18.93 -26.24 -23.31
CA ASP A 137 -17.73 -26.97 -22.87
C ASP A 137 -17.24 -26.44 -21.51
N LEU A 138 -17.11 -25.12 -21.34
CA LEU A 138 -16.77 -24.54 -20.03
C LEU A 138 -17.82 -24.90 -18.96
N ALA A 139 -19.11 -24.77 -19.27
CA ALA A 139 -20.19 -25.06 -18.32
C ALA A 139 -20.22 -26.55 -17.92
N ALA A 140 -20.02 -27.46 -18.86
CA ALA A 140 -19.90 -28.89 -18.61
C ALA A 140 -18.65 -29.20 -17.76
N TYR A 141 -17.51 -28.61 -18.10
CA TYR A 141 -16.26 -28.82 -17.37
C TYR A 141 -16.32 -28.34 -15.92
N ILE A 142 -16.88 -27.13 -15.66
CA ILE A 142 -17.01 -26.64 -14.28
C ILE A 142 -18.02 -27.45 -13.46
N ALA A 143 -19.04 -28.04 -14.11
CA ALA A 143 -19.95 -28.98 -13.45
C ALA A 143 -19.23 -30.30 -13.11
N GLU A 144 -18.51 -30.90 -14.08
CA GLU A 144 -17.74 -32.14 -13.92
C GLU A 144 -16.73 -32.03 -12.76
N ILE A 145 -15.92 -30.97 -12.70
CA ILE A 145 -14.93 -30.80 -11.63
C ILE A 145 -15.58 -30.48 -10.28
N SER A 146 -16.79 -29.91 -10.26
CA SER A 146 -17.51 -29.67 -9.00
C SER A 146 -17.99 -30.96 -8.36
N VAL A 147 -18.47 -31.92 -9.17
CA VAL A 147 -18.86 -33.26 -8.70
C VAL A 147 -17.61 -34.11 -8.39
N SER A 148 -16.63 -34.12 -9.28
CA SER A 148 -15.43 -34.98 -9.16
C SER A 148 -14.51 -34.61 -8.00
N TYR A 149 -14.64 -33.40 -7.46
CA TYR A 149 -13.80 -32.86 -6.40
C TYR A 149 -14.63 -32.11 -5.35
N GLU A 150 -15.85 -32.57 -5.03
CA GLU A 150 -16.84 -31.86 -4.18
C GLU A 150 -16.24 -31.25 -2.90
N ASP A 151 -15.55 -32.05 -2.08
CA ASP A 151 -14.89 -31.61 -0.84
C ASP A 151 -13.54 -30.88 -1.04
N ARG A 152 -13.06 -30.76 -2.28
CA ARG A 152 -11.69 -30.31 -2.63
C ARG A 152 -11.70 -29.06 -3.50
N GLN A 153 -12.19 -27.96 -2.93
CA GLN A 153 -12.27 -26.66 -3.61
C GLN A 153 -10.90 -26.12 -4.06
N ASP A 154 -9.81 -26.51 -3.39
CA ASP A 154 -8.43 -26.28 -3.81
C ASP A 154 -8.16 -26.90 -5.20
N ILE A 155 -8.51 -28.18 -5.37
CA ILE A 155 -8.35 -28.90 -6.63
C ILE A 155 -9.32 -28.35 -7.68
N GLN A 156 -10.58 -28.06 -7.33
CA GLN A 156 -11.55 -27.44 -8.25
C GLN A 156 -10.99 -26.15 -8.87
N LEU A 157 -10.45 -25.24 -8.04
CA LEU A 157 -9.90 -23.97 -8.51
C LEU A 157 -8.62 -24.14 -9.35
N MET A 158 -7.75 -25.10 -8.99
CA MET A 158 -6.60 -25.45 -9.83
C MET A 158 -7.02 -26.04 -11.19
N ARG A 159 -8.05 -26.89 -11.24
CA ARG A 159 -8.59 -27.44 -12.49
C ARG A 159 -9.26 -26.38 -13.37
N PHE A 160 -9.99 -25.46 -12.76
CA PHE A 160 -10.52 -24.28 -13.43
C PHE A 160 -9.40 -23.43 -14.07
N ALA A 161 -8.26 -23.24 -13.38
CA ALA A 161 -7.08 -22.59 -13.97
C ALA A 161 -6.43 -23.43 -15.09
N ASP A 162 -6.39 -24.76 -14.96
CA ASP A 162 -5.90 -25.66 -16.01
C ASP A 162 -6.76 -25.58 -17.29
N TYR A 163 -8.08 -25.39 -17.19
CA TYR A 163 -8.99 -25.21 -18.34
C TYR A 163 -8.59 -23.98 -19.18
N PHE A 164 -8.53 -22.80 -18.57
CA PHE A 164 -8.06 -21.59 -19.25
C PHE A 164 -6.60 -21.74 -19.70
N GLY A 165 -5.79 -22.50 -18.97
CA GLY A 165 -4.43 -22.86 -19.34
C GLY A 165 -4.34 -23.61 -20.68
N ARG A 166 -5.29 -24.51 -20.95
CA ARG A 166 -5.44 -25.21 -22.24
C ARG A 166 -5.92 -24.26 -23.33
N ALA A 167 -6.98 -23.49 -23.08
CA ALA A 167 -7.52 -22.52 -24.05
C ALA A 167 -6.46 -21.51 -24.54
N PHE A 168 -5.64 -20.98 -23.62
CA PHE A 168 -4.57 -20.04 -23.94
C PHE A 168 -3.20 -20.69 -24.19
N SER A 169 -3.12 -22.00 -24.40
CA SER A 169 -1.84 -22.73 -24.58
C SER A 169 -1.12 -22.39 -25.89
N SER A 170 -1.86 -21.99 -26.94
CA SER A 170 -1.34 -21.58 -28.24
C SER A 170 -0.78 -20.16 -28.25
N VAL A 171 -1.10 -19.34 -27.26
CA VAL A 171 -0.70 -17.93 -27.18
C VAL A 171 0.74 -17.81 -26.71
N SER A 172 1.65 -17.46 -27.61
CA SER A 172 3.06 -17.22 -27.26
C SER A 172 3.24 -15.99 -26.36
N ALA A 173 4.25 -15.99 -25.50
CA ALA A 173 4.62 -14.83 -24.66
C ALA A 173 4.82 -13.51 -25.46
N SER A 174 5.14 -13.59 -26.75
CA SER A 174 5.24 -12.41 -27.63
C SER A 174 3.90 -11.70 -27.89
N GLN A 175 2.77 -12.39 -27.73
CA GLN A 175 1.42 -11.86 -27.89
C GLN A 175 0.85 -11.30 -26.59
N PHE A 176 1.46 -11.64 -25.45
CA PHE A 176 1.12 -11.09 -24.13
C PHE A 176 2.38 -10.73 -23.33
N PRO A 177 3.16 -9.71 -23.75
CA PRO A 177 4.37 -9.26 -23.07
C PRO A 177 4.01 -8.44 -21.82
N TRP A 178 3.32 -9.06 -20.87
CA TRP A 178 2.63 -8.43 -19.74
C TRP A 178 3.55 -7.50 -18.92
N PHE A 179 4.79 -7.91 -18.66
CA PHE A 179 5.76 -7.13 -17.89
C PHE A 179 6.09 -5.78 -18.55
N LYS A 180 6.20 -5.76 -19.88
CA LYS A 180 6.39 -4.52 -20.65
C LYS A 180 5.12 -3.68 -20.65
N ILE A 181 3.97 -4.31 -20.90
CA ILE A 181 2.66 -3.65 -20.91
C ILE A 181 2.40 -2.94 -19.57
N PHE A 182 2.64 -3.60 -18.45
CA PHE A 182 2.36 -3.08 -17.10
C PHE A 182 3.34 -1.98 -16.66
N LYS A 183 4.54 -1.92 -17.25
CA LYS A 183 5.50 -0.84 -17.02
C LYS A 183 5.22 0.41 -17.86
N GLU A 184 4.74 0.24 -19.08
CA GLU A 184 4.65 1.31 -20.08
C GLU A 184 3.22 1.83 -20.32
N SER A 185 2.18 1.10 -19.90
CA SER A 185 0.77 1.47 -20.10
C SER A 185 0.12 2.07 -18.85
N PRO A 186 -0.83 3.02 -19.00
CA PRO A 186 -1.64 3.51 -17.88
C PRO A 186 -2.44 2.40 -17.18
N VAL A 187 -2.69 2.58 -15.88
CA VAL A 187 -3.48 1.65 -15.04
C VAL A 187 -4.83 1.35 -15.68
N ALA A 188 -5.54 2.38 -16.17
CA ALA A 188 -6.84 2.20 -16.82
C ALA A 188 -6.81 1.17 -17.97
N LYS A 189 -5.73 1.14 -18.76
CA LYS A 189 -5.59 0.19 -19.89
C LYS A 189 -5.24 -1.22 -19.42
N ILE A 190 -4.37 -1.36 -18.42
CA ILE A 190 -3.92 -2.70 -17.97
C ILE A 190 -4.97 -3.43 -17.14
N LEU A 191 -5.85 -2.71 -16.44
CA LEU A 191 -6.91 -3.34 -15.65
C LEU A 191 -7.97 -4.04 -16.51
N ASP A 192 -8.17 -3.60 -17.74
CA ASP A 192 -9.09 -4.26 -18.65
C ASP A 192 -8.48 -5.57 -19.22
N MET A 193 -7.15 -5.70 -19.20
CA MET A 193 -6.44 -6.89 -19.71
C MET A 193 -6.32 -8.02 -18.65
N PRO A 194 -6.47 -9.30 -19.04
CA PRO A 194 -6.84 -9.82 -20.37
C PRO A 194 -8.36 -9.98 -20.56
N LEU A 195 -9.18 -9.59 -19.57
CA LEU A 195 -10.62 -9.86 -19.55
C LEU A 195 -11.40 -9.20 -20.69
N ASN A 196 -10.91 -8.06 -21.21
CA ASN A 196 -11.42 -7.38 -22.40
C ASN A 196 -11.46 -8.24 -23.67
N HIS A 197 -10.75 -9.37 -23.69
CA HIS A 197 -10.76 -10.33 -24.81
C HIS A 197 -11.71 -11.51 -24.59
N ILE A 198 -12.21 -11.73 -23.36
CA ILE A 198 -13.01 -12.90 -23.00
C ILE A 198 -14.49 -12.60 -23.29
N PRO A 199 -15.23 -13.48 -23.99
CA PRO A 199 -16.66 -13.29 -24.24
C PRO A 199 -17.44 -13.13 -22.93
N GLU A 200 -18.35 -12.15 -22.88
CA GLU A 200 -19.14 -11.86 -21.66
C GLU A 200 -19.90 -13.09 -21.11
N PRO A 201 -20.50 -13.99 -21.92
CA PRO A 201 -21.13 -15.20 -21.39
C PRO A 201 -20.13 -16.14 -20.69
N VAL A 202 -18.92 -16.28 -21.24
CA VAL A 202 -17.82 -17.09 -20.67
C VAL A 202 -17.35 -16.48 -19.36
N TYR A 203 -17.14 -15.16 -19.32
CA TYR A 203 -16.79 -14.42 -18.11
C TYR A 203 -17.85 -14.56 -17.01
N LYS A 204 -19.13 -14.43 -17.36
CA LYS A 204 -20.25 -14.57 -16.42
C LYS A 204 -20.34 -15.98 -15.85
N THR A 205 -20.37 -17.02 -16.69
CA THR A 205 -20.42 -18.43 -16.24
C THR A 205 -19.24 -18.78 -15.33
N ALA A 206 -18.03 -18.36 -15.70
CA ALA A 206 -16.84 -18.56 -14.89
C ALA A 206 -16.93 -17.86 -13.53
N THR A 207 -17.34 -16.58 -13.50
CA THR A 207 -17.41 -15.79 -12.26
C THR A 207 -18.58 -16.19 -11.37
N ASP A 208 -19.73 -16.58 -11.91
CA ASP A 208 -20.86 -17.10 -11.12
C ASP A 208 -20.50 -18.43 -10.41
N TRP A 209 -19.67 -19.27 -11.02
CA TRP A 209 -19.12 -20.48 -10.38
C TRP A 209 -18.05 -20.16 -9.33
N VAL A 210 -17.09 -19.27 -9.62
CA VAL A 210 -16.09 -18.80 -8.64
C VAL A 210 -16.77 -18.18 -7.42
N ALA A 211 -17.93 -17.53 -7.60
CA ALA A 211 -18.67 -16.91 -6.50
C ALA A 211 -19.21 -17.90 -5.44
N GLN A 212 -19.27 -19.19 -5.76
CA GLN A 212 -19.78 -20.25 -4.88
C GLN A 212 -18.71 -20.82 -3.94
N LYS A 213 -17.42 -20.53 -4.17
CA LYS A 213 -16.31 -21.10 -3.39
C LYS A 213 -16.09 -20.34 -2.07
N SER A 214 -15.49 -21.03 -1.10
CA SER A 214 -15.26 -20.48 0.23
C SER A 214 -14.23 -19.32 0.22
N PRO A 215 -14.33 -18.35 1.13
CA PRO A 215 -13.34 -17.27 1.26
C PRO A 215 -11.90 -17.79 1.44
N GLU A 216 -11.76 -18.94 2.12
CA GLU A 216 -10.49 -19.60 2.42
C GLU A 216 -9.85 -20.16 1.15
N ALA A 217 -10.59 -20.99 0.40
CA ALA A 217 -10.12 -21.61 -0.84
C ALA A 217 -9.78 -20.55 -1.90
N LEU A 218 -10.60 -19.50 -2.00
CA LEU A 218 -10.32 -18.35 -2.87
C LEU A 218 -9.05 -17.60 -2.43
N GLY A 219 -8.81 -17.46 -1.12
CA GLY A 219 -7.61 -16.80 -0.59
C GLY A 219 -6.33 -17.56 -0.95
N GLU A 220 -6.34 -18.87 -0.81
CA GLU A 220 -5.23 -19.74 -1.21
C GLU A 220 -5.01 -19.72 -2.73
N PHE A 221 -6.10 -19.78 -3.52
CA PHE A 221 -6.04 -19.71 -4.97
C PHE A 221 -5.49 -18.37 -5.49
N VAL A 222 -5.86 -17.24 -4.87
CA VAL A 222 -5.31 -15.92 -5.22
C VAL A 222 -3.81 -15.86 -4.93
N ILE A 223 -3.37 -16.32 -3.75
CA ILE A 223 -1.94 -16.41 -3.40
C ILE A 223 -1.18 -17.28 -4.41
N TRP A 224 -1.69 -18.48 -4.69
CA TRP A 224 -1.10 -19.43 -5.64
C TRP A 224 -1.01 -18.85 -7.06
N SER A 225 -2.04 -18.13 -7.50
CA SER A 225 -2.06 -17.47 -8.81
C SER A 225 -1.04 -16.32 -8.89
N MET A 226 -0.96 -15.49 -7.84
CA MET A 226 0.05 -14.44 -7.72
C MET A 226 1.46 -15.01 -7.71
N ASP A 227 1.68 -16.13 -7.03
CA ASP A 227 2.98 -16.80 -6.93
C ASP A 227 3.48 -17.34 -8.27
N ILE A 228 2.60 -17.90 -9.10
CA ILE A 228 2.95 -18.35 -10.46
C ILE A 228 3.38 -17.16 -11.33
N ILE A 229 2.65 -16.04 -11.27
CA ILE A 229 2.97 -14.83 -12.04
C ILE A 229 4.28 -14.18 -11.53
N LEU A 230 4.52 -14.18 -10.23
CA LEU A 230 5.75 -13.63 -9.65
C LEU A 230 6.99 -14.51 -9.92
N ALA A 231 6.84 -15.82 -10.10
CA ALA A 231 7.92 -16.69 -10.56
C ALA A 231 8.31 -16.37 -12.01
N ASP A 232 7.34 -16.12 -12.89
CA ASP A 232 7.55 -15.68 -14.28
C ASP A 232 8.26 -14.32 -14.33
N LEU A 233 7.83 -13.36 -13.50
CA LEU A 233 8.50 -12.06 -13.32
C LEU A 233 9.99 -12.21 -12.95
N ALA A 234 10.32 -13.12 -12.03
CA ALA A 234 11.70 -13.37 -11.63
C ALA A 234 12.56 -13.83 -12.82
N SER A 235 12.01 -14.64 -13.72
CA SER A 235 12.69 -15.06 -14.95
C SER A 235 12.95 -13.87 -15.90
N HIS A 236 11.96 -12.98 -16.10
CA HIS A 236 12.09 -11.78 -16.90
C HIS A 236 13.17 -10.82 -16.36
N VAL A 237 13.21 -10.62 -15.03
CA VAL A 237 14.21 -9.76 -14.38
C VAL A 237 15.62 -10.36 -14.45
N ALA A 238 15.76 -11.69 -14.33
CA ALA A 238 17.06 -12.36 -14.46
C ALA A 238 17.64 -12.22 -15.88
N VAL A 239 16.80 -12.37 -16.91
CA VAL A 239 17.20 -12.13 -18.32
C VAL A 239 17.62 -10.67 -18.54
N ALA A 240 16.85 -9.71 -18.03
CA ALA A 240 17.14 -8.28 -18.19
C ALA A 240 18.45 -7.84 -17.51
N LYS A 241 18.87 -8.52 -16.43
CA LYS A 241 20.12 -8.23 -15.70
C LYS A 241 21.35 -8.98 -16.22
N GLY A 242 21.23 -9.72 -17.32
CA GLY A 242 22.35 -10.42 -17.97
C GLY A 242 22.94 -11.58 -17.16
N THR A 243 22.30 -11.98 -16.07
CA THR A 243 22.82 -12.95 -15.11
C THR A 243 22.67 -14.37 -15.65
N LYS A 244 23.68 -14.86 -16.40
CA LYS A 244 23.72 -16.20 -17.02
C LYS A 244 23.82 -17.40 -16.05
N LYS A 245 23.18 -17.33 -14.87
CA LYS A 245 22.95 -18.46 -13.96
C LYS A 245 21.60 -18.30 -13.24
N ALA A 246 20.55 -18.76 -13.90
CA ALA A 246 19.27 -19.10 -13.26
C ALA A 246 18.82 -20.47 -13.80
N THR A 247 19.54 -21.54 -13.39
CA THR A 247 19.10 -22.92 -13.58
C THR A 247 17.98 -23.24 -12.60
N VAL A 248 16.79 -22.75 -12.93
CA VAL A 248 15.53 -23.35 -12.47
C VAL A 248 14.73 -23.61 -13.74
N GLN A 249 14.60 -24.88 -14.11
CA GLN A 249 13.65 -25.31 -15.15
C GLN A 249 12.23 -25.20 -14.60
N SER A 250 11.69 -23.98 -14.56
CA SER A 250 10.24 -23.80 -14.64
C SER A 250 9.88 -23.57 -16.10
N THR A 251 9.78 -24.67 -16.87
CA THR A 251 8.92 -24.65 -18.06
C THR A 251 7.55 -24.16 -17.58
N PRO A 252 7.00 -23.03 -18.10
CA PRO A 252 5.72 -22.54 -17.62
C PRO A 252 4.65 -23.56 -18.01
N THR A 253 4.22 -24.38 -17.05
CA THR A 253 3.23 -25.45 -17.24
C THR A 253 1.82 -24.90 -17.45
N ARG A 254 1.63 -23.58 -17.26
CA ARG A 254 0.37 -22.86 -17.47
C ARG A 254 0.64 -21.60 -18.29
N SER A 255 -0.32 -21.24 -19.14
CA SER A 255 -0.29 -20.00 -19.92
C SER A 255 -0.42 -18.79 -19.00
N GLN A 256 0.46 -17.79 -19.14
CA GLN A 256 0.38 -16.56 -18.33
C GLN A 256 -0.95 -15.83 -18.52
N VAL A 257 -1.47 -15.80 -19.75
CA VAL A 257 -2.78 -15.20 -20.07
C VAL A 257 -3.89 -15.82 -19.22
N ALA A 258 -3.87 -17.15 -19.07
CA ALA A 258 -4.83 -17.87 -18.25
C ALA A 258 -4.72 -17.49 -16.77
N MET A 259 -3.51 -17.42 -16.23
CA MET A 259 -3.28 -17.05 -14.82
C MET A 259 -3.76 -15.62 -14.52
N PHE A 260 -3.48 -14.67 -15.42
CA PHE A 260 -4.02 -13.31 -15.30
C PHE A 260 -5.55 -13.27 -15.45
N ALA A 261 -6.14 -14.07 -16.35
CA ALA A 261 -7.58 -14.15 -16.53
C ALA A 261 -8.31 -14.66 -15.27
N VAL A 262 -7.93 -15.84 -14.76
CA VAL A 262 -8.61 -16.45 -13.59
C VAL A 262 -8.39 -15.66 -12.29
N LEU A 263 -7.22 -15.02 -12.15
CA LEU A 263 -6.95 -14.10 -11.04
C LEU A 263 -7.83 -12.85 -11.13
N ALA A 264 -7.96 -12.23 -12.31
CA ALA A 264 -8.82 -11.06 -12.50
C ALA A 264 -10.31 -11.39 -12.30
N MET A 265 -10.79 -12.53 -12.82
CA MET A 265 -12.15 -13.02 -12.57
C MET A 265 -12.44 -13.16 -11.07
N THR A 266 -11.53 -13.82 -10.35
CA THR A 266 -11.64 -14.02 -8.90
C THR A 266 -11.68 -12.71 -8.14
N LEU A 267 -10.73 -11.80 -8.42
CA LEU A 267 -10.61 -10.53 -7.70
C LEU A 267 -11.77 -9.56 -7.99
N ARG A 268 -12.28 -9.51 -9.24
CA ARG A 268 -13.47 -8.72 -9.57
C ARG A 268 -14.74 -9.30 -8.93
N ARG A 269 -14.87 -10.63 -8.83
CA ARG A 269 -16.08 -11.27 -8.31
C ARG A 269 -16.11 -11.34 -6.78
N LYS A 270 -14.96 -11.52 -6.13
CA LYS A 270 -14.78 -11.67 -4.67
C LYS A 270 -13.63 -10.78 -4.18
N PRO A 271 -13.75 -9.45 -4.29
CA PRO A 271 -12.67 -8.52 -3.92
C PRO A 271 -12.27 -8.62 -2.43
N GLU A 272 -13.21 -8.99 -1.55
CA GLU A 272 -12.95 -9.27 -0.12
C GLU A 272 -11.82 -10.29 0.12
N THR A 273 -11.62 -11.24 -0.79
CA THR A 273 -10.54 -12.23 -0.70
C THR A 273 -9.16 -11.56 -0.64
N LEU A 274 -8.97 -10.42 -1.29
CA LEU A 274 -7.70 -9.68 -1.23
C LEU A 274 -7.50 -8.97 0.12
N ILE A 275 -8.58 -8.67 0.86
CA ILE A 275 -8.50 -8.17 2.25
C ILE A 275 -8.08 -9.29 3.21
N SER A 276 -8.67 -10.50 3.09
CA SER A 276 -8.36 -11.60 4.03
C SER A 276 -6.92 -12.08 3.91
N ILE A 277 -6.33 -12.03 2.71
CA ILE A 277 -4.92 -12.39 2.49
C ILE A 277 -3.95 -11.21 2.67
N LEU A 278 -4.42 -9.97 2.85
CA LEU A 278 -3.55 -8.80 2.98
C LEU A 278 -2.45 -8.97 4.03
N PRO A 279 -2.69 -9.54 5.24
CA PRO A 279 -1.61 -9.78 6.20
C PRO A 279 -0.51 -10.74 5.69
N LYS A 280 -0.88 -11.75 4.87
CA LYS A 280 0.08 -12.70 4.26
C LYS A 280 0.94 -12.05 3.16
N ILE A 281 0.43 -10.98 2.54
CA ILE A 281 1.09 -10.23 1.46
C ILE A 281 1.93 -9.08 2.02
N LYS A 282 1.39 -8.34 3.00
CA LYS A 282 1.87 -7.03 3.41
C LYS A 282 3.34 -7.05 3.83
N ASP A 283 3.66 -7.93 4.77
CA ASP A 283 4.96 -7.96 5.45
C ASP A 283 5.90 -9.02 4.85
N ASN A 284 5.52 -9.63 3.72
CA ASN A 284 6.27 -10.68 3.05
C ASN A 284 7.10 -10.11 1.87
N PRO A 285 8.45 -10.18 1.91
CA PRO A 285 9.33 -9.67 0.85
C PRO A 285 9.06 -10.27 -0.55
N LYS A 286 8.38 -11.42 -0.64
CA LYS A 286 7.97 -12.03 -1.91
C LYS A 286 7.10 -11.08 -2.75
N TYR A 287 6.24 -10.28 -2.13
CA TYR A 287 5.34 -9.35 -2.84
C TYR A 287 5.85 -7.91 -2.87
N GLN A 288 6.85 -7.57 -2.06
CA GLN A 288 7.43 -6.22 -1.98
C GLN A 288 8.51 -5.97 -3.04
N GLY A 289 8.67 -4.72 -3.44
CA GLY A 289 9.77 -4.23 -4.30
C GLY A 289 9.29 -3.53 -5.58
N GLN A 290 10.10 -2.59 -6.09
CA GLN A 290 9.74 -1.71 -7.20
C GLN A 290 9.32 -2.47 -8.48
N GLU A 291 10.03 -3.56 -8.82
CA GLU A 291 9.72 -4.40 -10.00
C GLU A 291 8.35 -5.10 -9.93
N LYS A 292 7.83 -5.31 -8.70
CA LYS A 292 6.56 -6.00 -8.45
C LYS A 292 5.38 -5.03 -8.33
N LEU A 293 5.65 -3.76 -8.03
CA LEU A 293 4.61 -2.76 -7.81
C LEU A 293 3.60 -2.66 -8.96
N PRO A 294 3.97 -2.66 -10.27
CA PRO A 294 3.00 -2.64 -11.36
C PRO A 294 2.02 -3.82 -11.34
N PHE A 295 2.50 -5.01 -10.94
CA PHE A 295 1.64 -6.19 -10.77
C PHE A 295 0.72 -6.06 -9.54
N ILE A 296 1.22 -5.58 -8.39
CA ILE A 296 0.36 -5.42 -7.21
C ILE A 296 -0.66 -4.27 -7.41
N VAL A 297 -0.30 -3.22 -8.13
CA VAL A 297 -1.21 -2.17 -8.61
C VAL A 297 -2.32 -2.76 -9.48
N TRP A 298 -1.98 -3.66 -10.42
CA TRP A 298 -2.97 -4.36 -11.23
C TRP A 298 -3.87 -5.27 -10.37
N VAL A 299 -3.32 -6.05 -9.44
CA VAL A 299 -4.07 -6.94 -8.52
C VAL A 299 -5.09 -6.13 -7.70
N ILE A 300 -4.67 -5.03 -7.08
CA ILE A 300 -5.56 -4.16 -6.29
C ILE A 300 -6.57 -3.44 -7.18
N GLY A 301 -6.21 -3.08 -8.41
CA GLY A 301 -7.13 -2.51 -9.39
C GLY A 301 -8.17 -3.50 -9.92
N GLN A 302 -7.89 -4.80 -9.98
CA GLN A 302 -8.94 -5.80 -10.26
C GLN A 302 -9.96 -5.86 -9.12
N ALA A 303 -9.50 -5.82 -7.86
CA ALA A 303 -10.40 -5.77 -6.72
C ALA A 303 -11.21 -4.45 -6.68
N SER A 304 -10.62 -3.31 -7.07
CA SER A 304 -11.33 -2.03 -7.10
C SER A 304 -12.41 -1.94 -8.18
N LEU A 305 -12.28 -2.68 -9.28
CA LEU A 305 -13.34 -2.85 -10.28
C LEU A 305 -14.50 -3.73 -9.79
N GLY A 306 -14.26 -4.62 -8.82
CA GLY A 306 -15.29 -5.42 -8.16
C GLY A 306 -16.03 -4.68 -7.04
N ASP A 307 -15.29 -3.99 -6.17
CA ASP A 307 -15.82 -3.16 -5.09
C ASP A 307 -14.90 -1.95 -4.87
N LEU A 308 -15.42 -0.74 -5.14
CA LEU A 308 -14.69 0.52 -4.99
C LEU A 308 -14.16 0.72 -3.56
N ALA A 309 -14.92 0.31 -2.54
CA ALA A 309 -14.53 0.45 -1.15
C ALA A 309 -13.39 -0.50 -0.79
N VAL A 310 -13.39 -1.73 -1.31
CA VAL A 310 -12.24 -2.65 -1.19
C VAL A 310 -11.00 -2.08 -1.88
N GLY A 311 -11.19 -1.51 -3.07
CA GLY A 311 -10.14 -0.78 -3.79
C GLY A 311 -9.51 0.32 -2.95
N THR A 312 -10.31 1.23 -2.39
CA THR A 312 -9.85 2.32 -1.52
C THR A 312 -9.20 1.79 -0.23
N TYR A 313 -9.75 0.74 0.40
CA TYR A 313 -9.18 0.12 1.60
C TYR A 313 -7.75 -0.41 1.34
N LEU A 314 -7.58 -1.18 0.27
CA LEU A 314 -6.28 -1.75 -0.12
C LEU A 314 -5.30 -0.67 -0.58
N TRP A 315 -5.78 0.33 -1.33
CA TRP A 315 -4.99 1.49 -1.71
C TRP A 315 -4.46 2.23 -0.48
N ALA A 316 -5.33 2.59 0.46
CA ALA A 316 -4.96 3.38 1.63
C ALA A 316 -4.04 2.62 2.60
N ARG A 317 -4.18 1.29 2.73
CA ARG A 317 -3.46 0.48 3.73
C ARG A 317 -2.19 -0.19 3.21
N TYR A 318 -2.07 -0.36 1.90
CA TYR A 318 -0.93 -1.04 1.28
C TYR A 318 -0.22 -0.16 0.25
N LEU A 319 -0.88 0.26 -0.84
CA LEU A 319 -0.21 0.97 -1.93
C LEU A 319 0.30 2.35 -1.49
N PHE A 320 -0.59 3.18 -0.95
CA PHE A 320 -0.29 4.57 -0.65
C PHE A 320 0.84 4.74 0.39
N PRO A 321 0.89 3.98 1.50
CA PRO A 321 2.03 4.03 2.41
C PRO A 321 3.38 3.65 1.76
N THR A 322 3.41 2.73 0.78
CA THR A 322 4.69 2.32 0.14
C THR A 322 5.35 3.41 -0.71
N ILE A 323 4.61 4.45 -1.10
CA ILE A 323 5.13 5.60 -1.85
C ILE A 323 5.32 6.85 -0.96
N CYS A 324 4.98 6.76 0.32
CA CYS A 324 5.06 7.88 1.27
C CYS A 324 6.25 7.71 2.23
N GLY A 325 7.09 8.73 2.33
CA GLY A 325 8.25 8.77 3.22
C GLY A 325 9.54 9.14 2.50
N LYS A 326 10.70 8.83 3.09
CA LYS A 326 12.04 9.17 2.58
C LYS A 326 12.37 8.55 1.20
N LEU A 327 11.54 7.64 0.70
CA LEU A 327 11.65 6.97 -0.60
C LEU A 327 10.64 7.47 -1.65
N SER A 328 10.06 8.67 -1.48
CA SER A 328 9.14 9.31 -2.43
C SER A 328 9.73 9.61 -3.82
N GLY A 329 11.02 9.31 -4.03
CA GLY A 329 11.83 9.61 -5.21
C GLY A 329 11.59 8.74 -6.46
N ASN A 330 10.57 7.87 -6.51
CA ASN A 330 10.16 7.21 -7.77
C ASN A 330 8.84 7.81 -8.29
N PRO A 331 8.89 8.72 -9.29
CA PRO A 331 7.69 9.32 -9.88
C PRO A 331 6.74 8.31 -10.54
N GLN A 332 7.27 7.22 -11.14
CA GLN A 332 6.45 6.20 -11.80
C GLN A 332 5.64 5.38 -10.80
N SER A 333 6.26 4.99 -9.68
CA SER A 333 5.56 4.29 -8.59
C SER A 333 4.44 5.14 -7.99
N ARG A 334 4.70 6.44 -7.79
CA ARG A 334 3.69 7.40 -7.34
C ARG A 334 2.56 7.59 -8.35
N ASP A 335 2.90 7.70 -9.64
CA ASP A 335 1.94 7.83 -10.73
C ASP A 335 0.98 6.63 -10.81
N LEU A 336 1.51 5.40 -10.82
CA LEU A 336 0.72 4.18 -10.83
C LEU A 336 -0.25 4.09 -9.64
N VAL A 337 0.21 4.44 -8.43
CA VAL A 337 -0.62 4.41 -7.21
C VAL A 337 -1.68 5.52 -7.22
N LEU A 338 -1.41 6.69 -7.78
CA LEU A 338 -2.41 7.74 -7.99
C LEU A 338 -3.47 7.34 -9.01
N GLN A 339 -3.09 6.74 -10.15
CA GLN A 339 -4.05 6.32 -11.18
C GLN A 339 -5.07 5.29 -10.66
N VAL A 340 -4.72 4.46 -9.67
CA VAL A 340 -5.68 3.55 -9.02
C VAL A 340 -6.79 4.32 -8.32
N ILE A 341 -6.44 5.30 -7.46
CA ILE A 341 -7.44 6.02 -6.67
C ILE A 341 -8.23 7.03 -7.52
N GLU A 342 -7.58 7.65 -8.52
CA GLU A 342 -8.24 8.50 -9.50
C GLU A 342 -9.31 7.72 -10.28
N ARG A 343 -9.01 6.48 -10.73
CA ARG A 343 -9.99 5.64 -11.43
C ARG A 343 -11.17 5.24 -10.52
N VAL A 344 -10.90 4.96 -9.24
CA VAL A 344 -11.96 4.70 -8.25
C VAL A 344 -12.86 5.93 -8.09
N LEU A 345 -12.28 7.12 -7.96
CA LEU A 345 -13.01 8.38 -7.77
C LEU A 345 -13.67 8.91 -9.05
N SER A 346 -13.21 8.47 -10.23
CA SER A 346 -13.83 8.77 -11.53
C SER A 346 -15.18 8.09 -11.74
N SER A 347 -15.56 7.13 -10.90
CA SER A 347 -16.91 6.52 -10.95
C SER A 347 -17.97 7.55 -10.53
N PRO A 348 -19.06 7.75 -11.30
CA PRO A 348 -20.10 8.75 -10.98
C PRO A 348 -20.76 8.61 -9.60
N LYS A 349 -20.69 7.41 -8.99
CA LYS A 349 -21.23 7.12 -7.66
C LYS A 349 -20.13 6.92 -6.60
N ALA A 350 -18.85 7.16 -6.91
CA ALA A 350 -17.73 6.90 -6.01
C ALA A 350 -17.93 7.53 -4.63
N LYS A 351 -18.22 8.84 -4.60
CA LYS A 351 -18.45 9.59 -3.35
C LYS A 351 -19.51 8.94 -2.46
N SER A 352 -20.69 8.61 -3.00
CA SER A 352 -21.76 8.01 -2.20
C SER A 352 -21.44 6.59 -1.76
N ILE A 353 -20.85 5.77 -2.64
CA ILE A 353 -20.45 4.39 -2.31
C ILE A 353 -19.39 4.36 -1.20
N LEU A 354 -18.35 5.20 -1.31
CA LEU A 354 -17.26 5.24 -0.35
C LEU A 354 -17.69 5.85 0.99
N SER A 355 -18.50 6.91 1.00
CA SER A 355 -19.02 7.49 2.25
C SER A 355 -19.95 6.52 3.00
N ASN A 356 -20.83 5.81 2.28
CA ASN A 356 -21.68 4.78 2.88
C ASN A 356 -20.88 3.57 3.39
N SER A 357 -19.71 3.31 2.82
CA SER A 357 -18.83 2.19 3.17
C SER A 357 -17.64 2.60 4.05
N ALA A 358 -17.61 3.84 4.55
CA ALA A 358 -16.43 4.45 5.20
C ALA A 358 -15.90 3.65 6.40
N VAL A 359 -16.78 2.91 7.08
CA VAL A 359 -16.45 1.92 8.10
C VAL A 359 -16.97 0.55 7.65
N ARG A 360 -16.07 -0.40 7.40
CA ARG A 360 -16.35 -1.78 6.97
C ARG A 360 -15.87 -2.74 8.05
N LYS A 361 -16.75 -3.61 8.57
CA LYS A 361 -16.43 -4.59 9.64
C LYS A 361 -15.73 -3.99 10.88
N GLY A 362 -16.12 -2.76 11.26
CA GLY A 362 -15.51 -2.01 12.38
C GLY A 362 -14.26 -1.22 12.02
N GLU A 363 -13.72 -1.37 10.82
CA GLU A 363 -12.48 -0.73 10.37
C GLU A 363 -12.73 0.38 9.34
N ARG A 364 -11.92 1.45 9.38
CA ARG A 364 -12.00 2.55 8.40
C ARG A 364 -11.35 2.19 7.07
N LEU A 365 -11.96 2.63 5.96
CA LEU A 365 -11.38 2.50 4.61
C LEU A 365 -10.03 3.23 4.53
N VAL A 366 -10.03 4.52 4.91
CA VAL A 366 -8.82 5.32 5.07
C VAL A 366 -8.52 5.40 6.58
N PRO A 367 -7.51 4.68 7.09
CA PRO A 367 -7.15 4.75 8.51
C PRO A 367 -6.45 6.09 8.84
N PRO A 368 -6.45 6.52 10.11
CA PRO A 368 -5.83 7.77 10.56
C PRO A 368 -4.41 8.02 10.04
N SER A 369 -3.53 7.00 10.10
CA SER A 369 -2.15 7.09 9.62
C SER A 369 -2.04 7.32 8.10
N SER A 370 -2.93 6.75 7.31
CA SER A 370 -2.94 6.97 5.86
C SER A 370 -3.57 8.30 5.48
N PHE A 371 -4.56 8.78 6.25
CA PHE A 371 -5.10 10.13 6.08
C PHE A 371 -4.07 11.21 6.43
N ASP A 372 -3.27 10.99 7.48
CA ASP A 372 -2.14 11.83 7.87
C ASP A 372 -1.06 11.96 6.78
N LEU A 373 -0.68 10.82 6.17
CA LEU A 373 0.22 10.80 5.01
C LEU A 373 -0.39 11.51 3.79
N LEU A 374 -1.69 11.36 3.57
CA LEU A 374 -2.41 11.99 2.45
C LEU A 374 -2.49 13.51 2.62
N MET A 375 -2.74 13.99 3.84
CA MET A 375 -2.74 15.41 4.18
C MET A 375 -1.37 16.05 3.89
N ARG A 376 -0.25 15.42 4.29
CA ARG A 376 1.10 15.90 3.95
C ARG A 376 1.45 15.80 2.46
N ALA A 377 0.97 14.77 1.76
CA ALA A 377 1.17 14.62 0.33
C ALA A 377 0.40 15.68 -0.50
N THR A 378 -0.73 16.16 0.05
CA THR A 378 -1.58 17.20 -0.54
C THR A 378 -1.03 18.60 -0.28
N PHE A 379 -0.58 18.86 0.95
CA PHE A 379 -0.05 20.17 1.37
C PHE A 379 1.45 20.10 1.72
N PRO A 380 2.35 19.76 0.79
CA PRO A 380 3.79 19.82 1.03
C PRO A 380 4.27 21.29 1.05
N PRO A 381 5.42 21.61 1.67
CA PRO A 381 6.00 22.95 1.60
C PRO A 381 6.19 23.41 0.14
N PRO A 382 6.12 24.72 -0.17
CA PRO A 382 6.25 25.24 -1.54
C PRO A 382 7.42 24.68 -2.38
N PRO A 383 8.67 24.56 -1.88
CA PRO A 383 9.78 23.99 -2.67
C PRO A 383 9.70 22.46 -2.87
N SER A 384 8.79 21.77 -2.17
CA SER A 384 8.55 20.32 -2.29
C SER A 384 7.35 19.99 -3.19
N ARG A 385 6.65 20.99 -3.74
CA ARG A 385 5.54 20.78 -4.69
C ARG A 385 6.06 20.18 -6.00
N VAL A 386 5.32 19.21 -6.52
CA VAL A 386 5.63 18.47 -7.76
C VAL A 386 4.36 18.29 -8.58
N LYS A 387 4.46 17.85 -9.85
CA LYS A 387 3.28 17.54 -10.69
C LYS A 387 2.26 16.56 -10.08
N ALA A 388 2.66 15.77 -9.09
CA ALA A 388 1.75 14.88 -8.36
C ALA A 388 0.95 15.59 -7.25
N THR A 389 1.35 16.79 -6.81
CA THR A 389 0.65 17.56 -5.78
C THR A 389 -0.74 17.98 -6.25
N GLU A 390 -0.85 18.50 -7.48
CA GLU A 390 -2.13 18.84 -8.14
C GLU A 390 -3.11 17.65 -8.18
N ARG A 391 -2.56 16.44 -8.38
CA ARG A 391 -3.34 15.19 -8.39
C ARG A 391 -3.79 14.79 -6.98
N TYR A 392 -2.95 14.97 -5.96
CA TYR A 392 -3.37 14.82 -4.57
C TYR A 392 -4.46 15.83 -4.20
N GLU A 393 -4.31 17.10 -4.56
CA GLU A 393 -5.30 18.17 -4.35
C GLU A 393 -6.65 17.86 -5.01
N ALA A 394 -6.66 17.25 -6.20
CA ALA A 394 -7.88 16.82 -6.87
C ALA A 394 -8.61 15.66 -6.14
N VAL A 395 -7.89 14.68 -5.60
CA VAL A 395 -8.50 13.53 -4.90
C VAL A 395 -8.78 13.79 -3.42
N TYR A 396 -8.07 14.74 -2.81
CA TYR A 396 -8.09 14.99 -1.36
C TYR A 396 -9.49 15.27 -0.78
N PRO A 397 -10.35 16.13 -1.36
CA PRO A 397 -11.64 16.46 -0.75
C PRO A 397 -12.53 15.24 -0.53
N ILE A 398 -12.63 14.34 -1.51
CA ILE A 398 -13.44 13.13 -1.40
C ILE A 398 -12.81 12.16 -0.39
N LEU A 399 -11.49 11.98 -0.43
CA LEU A 399 -10.79 11.08 0.49
C LEU A 399 -10.82 11.58 1.95
N LYS A 400 -10.79 12.90 2.17
CA LYS A 400 -11.02 13.54 3.47
C LYS A 400 -12.43 13.28 3.99
N GLU A 401 -13.45 13.49 3.16
CA GLU A 401 -14.83 13.16 3.53
C GLU A 401 -14.97 11.68 3.91
N VAL A 402 -14.38 10.75 3.14
CA VAL A 402 -14.42 9.31 3.42
C VAL A 402 -13.63 8.95 4.69
N ALA A 403 -12.47 9.58 4.94
CA ALA A 403 -11.65 9.34 6.13
C ALA A 403 -12.35 9.80 7.42
N LEU A 404 -13.08 10.92 7.36
CA LEU A 404 -13.78 11.54 8.50
C LEU A 404 -15.27 11.13 8.60
N ALA A 405 -15.80 10.38 7.63
CA ALA A 405 -17.18 9.90 7.64
C ALA A 405 -17.46 8.88 8.76
N GLY A 406 -18.74 8.71 9.07
CA GLY A 406 -19.25 7.81 10.11
C GLY A 406 -20.15 8.55 11.11
N THR A 407 -21.04 7.81 11.76
CA THR A 407 -21.99 8.40 12.71
C THR A 407 -21.25 8.97 13.92
N PRO A 408 -21.49 10.23 14.32
CA PRO A 408 -20.92 10.82 15.52
C PRO A 408 -21.19 9.98 16.78
N GLY A 409 -20.28 10.04 17.74
CA GLY A 409 -20.41 9.33 19.02
C GLY A 409 -20.14 7.82 18.99
N THR A 410 -20.09 7.18 17.82
CA THR A 410 -19.76 5.74 17.68
C THR A 410 -18.32 5.42 18.11
N LYS A 411 -18.08 4.18 18.56
CA LYS A 411 -16.74 3.71 19.02
C LYS A 411 -15.66 3.94 17.95
N THR A 412 -15.94 3.61 16.69
CA THR A 412 -15.00 3.73 15.56
C THR A 412 -14.72 5.18 15.13
N THR A 413 -15.64 6.11 15.39
CA THR A 413 -15.42 7.54 15.17
C THR A 413 -14.65 8.16 16.33
N LYS A 414 -15.01 7.83 17.59
CA LYS A 414 -14.27 8.25 18.79
C LYS A 414 -12.82 7.76 18.81
N GLN A 415 -12.57 6.53 18.37
CA GLN A 415 -11.23 5.97 18.24
C GLN A 415 -10.42 6.70 17.15
N ALA A 416 -11.05 7.01 16.01
CA ALA A 416 -10.37 7.69 14.92
C ALA A 416 -10.01 9.14 15.24
N SER A 417 -10.89 9.90 15.91
CA SER A 417 -10.53 11.23 16.41
C SER A 417 -9.42 11.19 17.46
N HIS A 418 -9.46 10.23 18.38
CA HIS A 418 -8.39 9.99 19.34
C HIS A 418 -7.05 9.66 18.66
N GLN A 419 -7.07 8.92 17.55
CA GLN A 419 -5.84 8.59 16.80
C GLN A 419 -5.38 9.73 15.88
N LEU A 420 -6.28 10.57 15.38
CA LEU A 420 -5.97 11.70 14.48
C LEU A 420 -5.46 12.94 15.22
N LEU A 421 -5.83 13.16 16.48
CA LEU A 421 -5.42 14.36 17.22
C LEU A 421 -3.88 14.55 17.27
N PRO A 422 -3.05 13.55 17.63
CA PRO A 422 -1.60 13.72 17.70
C PRO A 422 -0.94 13.93 16.33
N TYR A 423 -1.55 13.38 15.27
CA TYR A 423 -1.15 13.59 13.88
C TYR A 423 -1.35 15.06 13.45
N CYS A 424 -2.49 15.64 13.81
CA CYS A 424 -2.79 17.06 13.58
C CYS A 424 -1.83 17.99 14.33
N VAL A 425 -1.53 17.66 15.60
CA VAL A 425 -0.57 18.44 16.43
C VAL A 425 0.80 18.51 15.77
N LYS A 426 1.34 17.37 15.31
CA LYS A 426 2.62 17.32 14.59
C LYS A 426 2.58 18.10 13.27
N ALA A 427 1.50 17.95 12.50
CA ALA A 427 1.35 18.64 11.22
C ALA A 427 1.33 20.18 11.37
N MET A 428 0.77 20.70 12.46
CA MET A 428 0.76 22.15 12.75
C MET A 428 2.15 22.72 13.11
N GLN A 429 3.12 21.88 13.48
CA GLN A 429 4.49 22.26 13.85
C GLN A 429 5.49 22.24 12.68
N GLU A 430 5.08 21.76 11.49
CA GLU A 430 5.95 21.60 10.32
C GLU A 430 6.20 22.92 9.54
N ASN A 431 5.93 24.08 10.16
CA ASN A 431 6.15 25.43 9.61
C ASN A 431 5.55 25.65 8.21
N ASN A 432 4.41 25.00 7.92
CA ASN A 432 3.73 25.02 6.63
C ASN A 432 2.30 25.57 6.78
N PRO A 433 2.01 26.81 6.34
CA PRO A 433 0.71 27.45 6.56
C PRO A 433 -0.50 26.68 6.00
N GLU A 434 -0.37 26.03 4.84
CA GLU A 434 -1.48 25.28 4.22
C GLU A 434 -1.79 24.00 5.01
N LEU A 435 -0.74 23.25 5.37
CA LEU A 435 -0.83 22.06 6.20
C LEU A 435 -1.38 22.40 7.60
N THR A 436 -0.90 23.48 8.23
CA THR A 436 -1.38 23.97 9.53
C THR A 436 -2.86 24.38 9.48
N LYS A 437 -3.32 25.02 8.40
CA LYS A 437 -4.72 25.38 8.20
C LYS A 437 -5.63 24.15 8.08
N GLU A 438 -5.21 23.14 7.33
CA GLU A 438 -5.96 21.88 7.20
C GLU A 438 -5.95 21.07 8.51
N ALA A 439 -4.76 20.84 9.09
CA ALA A 439 -4.58 20.08 10.31
C ALA A 439 -5.37 20.66 11.50
N SER A 440 -5.41 22.00 11.65
CA SER A 440 -6.24 22.65 12.66
C SER A 440 -7.75 22.45 12.42
N GLY A 441 -8.20 22.36 11.17
CA GLY A 441 -9.57 21.98 10.82
C GLY A 441 -9.91 20.54 11.23
N VAL A 442 -9.01 19.60 10.98
CA VAL A 442 -9.14 18.19 11.42
C VAL A 442 -9.08 18.07 12.95
N PHE A 443 -8.27 18.90 13.61
CA PHE A 443 -8.21 18.98 15.08
C PHE A 443 -9.57 19.35 15.69
N PHE A 444 -10.26 20.36 15.15
CA PHE A 444 -11.62 20.70 15.59
C PHE A 444 -12.64 19.61 15.28
N TRP A 445 -12.51 18.89 14.16
CA TRP A 445 -13.30 17.69 13.93
C TRP A 445 -13.05 16.67 15.05
N CYS A 446 -11.80 16.41 15.44
CA CYS A 446 -11.49 15.46 16.51
C CYS A 446 -12.17 15.83 17.84
N LEU A 447 -12.07 17.10 18.25
CA LEU A 447 -12.76 17.63 19.44
C LEU A 447 -14.29 17.49 19.36
N SER A 448 -14.89 17.70 18.18
CA SER A 448 -16.35 17.53 18.00
C SER A 448 -16.83 16.08 18.13
N GLN A 449 -15.94 15.10 17.92
CA GLN A 449 -16.30 13.68 17.90
C GLN A 449 -16.03 12.95 19.23
N ASN A 450 -15.07 13.41 20.04
CA ASN A 450 -14.68 12.72 21.27
C ASN A 450 -14.22 13.70 22.36
N THR A 451 -14.87 13.63 23.53
CA THR A 451 -14.49 14.39 24.72
C THR A 451 -13.08 14.05 25.22
N GLU A 452 -12.57 12.84 24.97
CA GLU A 452 -11.21 12.45 25.37
C GLU A 452 -10.11 13.21 24.60
N CYS A 453 -10.43 13.76 23.42
CA CYS A 453 -9.49 14.61 22.68
C CYS A 453 -9.19 15.93 23.40
N TYR A 454 -10.08 16.39 24.29
CA TYR A 454 -9.84 17.57 25.13
C TYR A 454 -8.79 17.29 26.21
N LYS A 455 -8.82 16.10 26.82
CA LYS A 455 -7.79 15.68 27.80
C LYS A 455 -6.43 15.51 27.14
N GLN A 456 -6.35 14.83 25.99
CA GLN A 456 -5.09 14.74 25.23
C GLN A 456 -4.51 16.11 24.87
N TRP A 457 -5.36 17.08 24.53
CA TRP A 457 -4.91 18.44 24.25
C TRP A 457 -4.32 19.09 25.51
N ASP A 458 -4.98 18.97 26.65
CA ASP A 458 -4.52 19.49 27.94
C ASP A 458 -3.24 18.80 28.45
N GLU A 459 -3.15 17.47 28.34
CA GLU A 459 -1.99 16.65 28.71
C GLU A 459 -0.75 16.98 27.85
N HIS A 460 -0.94 17.16 26.55
CA HIS A 460 0.16 17.41 25.61
C HIS A 460 0.41 18.89 25.32
N HIS A 461 -0.33 19.82 25.93
CA HIS A 461 -0.22 21.26 25.68
C HIS A 461 1.21 21.78 25.81
N MET A 462 1.87 21.52 26.95
CA MET A 462 3.20 22.07 27.27
C MET A 462 4.31 21.57 26.33
N GLY A 463 4.18 20.36 25.79
CA GLY A 463 5.10 19.84 24.76
C GLY A 463 4.81 20.35 23.35
N ASN A 464 3.71 21.09 23.15
CA ASN A 464 3.15 21.43 21.83
C ASN A 464 2.53 22.84 21.84
N LEU A 465 3.24 23.82 22.41
CA LEU A 465 2.76 25.19 22.59
C LEU A 465 2.31 25.86 21.28
N ASP A 466 3.14 25.81 20.22
CA ASP A 466 2.83 26.46 18.93
C ASP A 466 1.55 25.90 18.29
N ALA A 467 1.38 24.58 18.33
CA ALA A 467 0.16 23.91 17.87
C ALA A 467 -1.07 24.34 18.69
N SER A 468 -0.91 24.53 20.00
CA SER A 468 -1.97 25.04 20.87
C SER A 468 -2.31 26.49 20.56
N VAL A 469 -1.33 27.36 20.29
CA VAL A 469 -1.57 28.74 19.85
C VAL A 469 -2.33 28.76 18.53
N VAL A 470 -1.97 27.91 17.54
CA VAL A 470 -2.72 27.79 16.28
C VAL A 470 -4.20 27.45 16.54
N VAL A 471 -4.48 26.43 17.36
CA VAL A 471 -5.84 26.01 17.69
C VAL A 471 -6.60 27.12 18.43
N LEU A 472 -6.02 27.70 19.49
CA LEU A 472 -6.65 28.78 20.26
C LEU A 472 -6.92 30.02 19.40
N ARG A 473 -5.97 30.41 18.54
CA ARG A 473 -6.10 31.55 17.62
C ARG A 473 -7.23 31.32 16.62
N LYS A 474 -7.30 30.13 16.02
CA LYS A 474 -8.38 29.73 15.09
C LYS A 474 -9.74 29.66 15.78
N LEU A 475 -9.83 29.11 17.00
CA LEU A 475 -11.05 29.13 17.80
C LEU A 475 -11.51 30.56 18.15
N ALA A 476 -10.56 31.44 18.46
CA ALA A 476 -10.85 32.84 18.77
C ALA A 476 -11.36 33.61 17.54
N SER A 477 -10.84 33.35 16.34
CA SER A 477 -11.29 34.00 15.09
C SER A 477 -12.61 33.42 14.56
N GLU A 478 -12.71 32.09 14.45
CA GLU A 478 -13.85 31.39 13.82
C GLU A 478 -14.92 30.96 14.85
N TRP A 479 -15.00 31.69 15.97
CA TRP A 479 -15.83 31.33 17.14
C TRP A 479 -17.27 30.95 16.79
N LYS A 480 -17.92 31.69 15.89
CA LYS A 480 -19.33 31.45 15.49
C LYS A 480 -19.54 30.12 14.74
N GLU A 481 -18.53 29.64 14.02
CA GLU A 481 -18.61 28.43 13.19
C GLU A 481 -18.13 27.18 13.91
N LEU A 482 -17.22 27.34 14.87
CA LEU A 482 -16.61 26.25 15.63
C LEU A 482 -17.33 25.98 16.94
N SER A 483 -17.67 27.01 17.73
CA SER A 483 -18.26 26.80 19.07
C SER A 483 -19.56 25.97 19.10
N PRO A 484 -20.49 26.02 18.10
CA PRO A 484 -21.69 25.18 18.12
C PRO A 484 -21.42 23.68 17.92
N LYS A 485 -20.21 23.30 17.49
CA LYS A 485 -19.79 21.91 17.21
C LYS A 485 -18.97 21.30 18.34
N LEU A 486 -18.67 22.08 19.39
CA LEU A 486 -17.79 21.72 20.49
C LEU A 486 -18.59 21.58 21.79
N SER A 487 -18.09 20.75 22.72
CA SER A 487 -18.67 20.64 24.05
C SER A 487 -18.30 21.90 24.85
N PRO A 488 -19.27 22.75 25.28
CA PRO A 488 -18.94 24.01 25.93
C PRO A 488 -18.23 23.82 27.28
N ASP A 489 -18.60 22.79 28.03
CA ASP A 489 -18.05 22.53 29.36
C ASP A 489 -16.67 21.88 29.28
N ALA A 490 -16.47 20.87 28.43
CA ALA A 490 -15.13 20.30 28.20
C ALA A 490 -14.16 21.32 27.60
N LEU A 491 -14.64 22.21 26.72
CA LEU A 491 -13.84 23.32 26.20
C LEU A 491 -13.48 24.32 27.29
N ARG A 492 -14.42 24.65 28.21
CA ARG A 492 -14.16 25.54 29.34
C ARG A 492 -13.10 24.96 30.28
N GLU A 493 -13.23 23.69 30.62
CA GLU A 493 -12.30 22.95 31.50
C GLU A 493 -10.90 22.92 30.88
N THR A 494 -10.74 22.43 29.65
CA THR A 494 -9.44 22.37 28.97
C THR A 494 -8.79 23.73 28.79
N VAL A 495 -9.53 24.78 28.40
CA VAL A 495 -8.94 26.12 28.24
C VAL A 495 -8.58 26.74 29.60
N ALA A 496 -9.28 26.39 30.69
CA ALA A 496 -8.89 26.79 32.04
C ALA A 496 -7.61 26.08 32.52
N ASN A 497 -7.48 24.77 32.29
CA ASN A 497 -6.28 24.00 32.64
C ASN A 497 -5.05 24.45 31.83
N ILE A 498 -5.22 24.63 30.51
CA ILE A 498 -4.18 25.18 29.62
C ILE A 498 -3.73 26.56 30.12
N LYS A 499 -4.67 27.43 30.50
CA LYS A 499 -4.35 28.74 31.07
C LYS A 499 -3.54 28.62 32.36
N ALA A 500 -3.94 27.76 33.29
CA ALA A 500 -3.22 27.58 34.56
C ALA A 500 -1.77 27.11 34.32
N LYS A 501 -1.57 26.09 33.48
CA LYS A 501 -0.24 25.60 33.07
C LYS A 501 0.59 26.67 32.35
N THR A 502 -0.06 27.53 31.56
CA THR A 502 0.58 28.66 30.87
C THR A 502 1.04 29.73 31.86
N GLU A 503 0.22 30.07 32.85
CA GLU A 503 0.56 31.06 33.88
C GLU A 503 1.68 30.55 34.81
N GLU A 504 1.64 29.29 35.23
CA GLU A 504 2.74 28.64 35.98
C GLU A 504 4.07 28.69 35.20
N ALA A 505 4.07 28.28 33.93
CA ALA A 505 5.27 28.31 33.09
C ALA A 505 5.77 29.73 32.74
N LEU A 506 4.93 30.77 32.85
CA LEU A 506 5.33 32.16 32.64
C LEU A 506 6.19 32.69 33.80
N ASP A 507 5.95 32.21 35.01
CA ASP A 507 6.72 32.61 36.20
C ASP A 507 8.08 31.87 36.27
N GLU A 508 8.18 30.67 35.68
CA GLU A 508 9.40 29.85 35.67
C GLU A 508 10.37 30.15 34.52
N THR A 509 9.90 30.59 33.35
CA THR A 509 10.72 30.61 32.13
C THR A 509 11.34 31.97 31.81
N THR A 510 12.64 31.99 31.50
CA THR A 510 13.41 33.19 31.12
C THR A 510 13.66 33.30 29.61
N ASP A 511 13.30 32.29 28.83
CA ASP A 511 13.47 32.22 27.37
C ASP A 511 12.53 33.23 26.67
N PRO A 512 13.06 34.28 25.99
CA PRO A 512 12.23 35.31 25.37
C PRO A 512 11.26 34.80 24.30
N ALA A 513 11.63 33.74 23.57
CA ALA A 513 10.78 33.16 22.53
C ALA A 513 9.60 32.40 23.15
N LYS A 514 9.86 31.57 24.16
CA LYS A 514 8.80 30.87 24.91
C LYS A 514 7.91 31.85 25.67
N LEU A 515 8.48 32.87 26.31
CA LEU A 515 7.72 33.94 26.97
C LEU A 515 6.73 34.62 26.02
N ALA A 516 7.10 34.85 24.75
CA ALA A 516 6.18 35.43 23.76
C ALA A 516 5.02 34.47 23.43
N VAL A 517 5.31 33.18 23.19
CA VAL A 517 4.30 32.15 22.88
C VAL A 517 3.35 31.92 24.05
N LEU A 518 3.85 31.86 25.29
CA LEU A 518 3.04 31.71 26.50
C LEU A 518 2.15 32.94 26.74
N LYS A 519 2.68 34.17 26.57
CA LYS A 519 1.88 35.41 26.67
C LYS A 519 0.77 35.48 25.63
N GLU A 520 1.00 35.00 24.40
CA GLU A 520 -0.08 34.90 23.41
C GLU A 520 -1.10 33.82 23.81
N THR A 521 -0.64 32.66 24.27
CA THR A 521 -1.49 31.55 24.74
C THR A 521 -2.45 32.00 25.84
N ASP A 522 -1.94 32.64 26.88
CA ASP A 522 -2.75 33.17 27.98
C ASP A 522 -3.79 34.21 27.50
N LYS A 523 -3.37 35.17 26.66
CA LYS A 523 -4.27 36.17 26.06
C LYS A 523 -5.40 35.52 25.27
N LEU A 524 -5.11 34.47 24.51
CA LEU A 524 -6.12 33.72 23.75
C LEU A 524 -7.05 32.94 24.69
N CYS A 525 -6.53 32.28 25.73
CA CYS A 525 -7.32 31.57 26.73
C CYS A 525 -8.28 32.52 27.47
N LYS A 526 -7.79 33.67 27.96
CA LYS A 526 -8.60 34.73 28.58
C LYS A 526 -9.73 35.21 27.64
N SER A 527 -9.44 35.39 26.36
CA SER A 527 -10.44 35.74 25.34
C SER A 527 -11.52 34.67 25.14
N ILE A 528 -11.13 33.39 25.05
CA ILE A 528 -12.05 32.26 24.86
C ILE A 528 -12.93 32.03 26.10
N LEU A 529 -12.36 32.04 27.30
CA LEU A 529 -13.10 31.93 28.56
C LEU A 529 -14.11 33.08 28.72
N GLY A 530 -13.73 34.30 28.32
CA GLY A 530 -14.63 35.46 28.27
C GLY A 530 -15.79 35.33 27.28
N LYS A 531 -15.64 34.54 26.21
CA LYS A 531 -16.75 34.19 25.29
C LYS A 531 -17.64 33.08 25.87
N LEU A 532 -17.05 32.07 26.53
CA LEU A 532 -17.75 30.95 27.16
C LEU A 532 -18.59 31.35 28.38
N SER A 533 -18.27 32.44 29.07
CA SER A 533 -19.08 32.99 30.16
C SER A 533 -20.28 33.79 29.63
N ARG A 534 -20.08 34.62 28.60
CA ARG A 534 -21.13 35.48 28.02
C ARG A 534 -22.29 34.70 27.39
N GLY A 535 -22.03 33.52 26.82
CA GLY A 535 -23.07 32.67 26.22
C GLY A 535 -24.13 32.17 27.21
N PHE A 536 -23.80 32.05 28.50
CA PHE A 536 -24.69 31.47 29.52
C PHE A 536 -25.51 32.52 30.30
N SER A 537 -25.05 33.77 30.35
CA SER A 537 -25.67 34.82 31.18
C SER A 537 -26.99 35.37 30.60
N CYS A 538 -27.19 35.31 29.27
CA CYS A 538 -28.39 35.85 28.64
C CYS A 538 -29.65 35.03 29.02
N LEU A 539 -29.53 33.70 29.09
CA LEU A 539 -30.63 32.80 29.50
C LEU A 539 -31.01 32.96 30.98
N LYS A 540 -30.04 33.16 31.87
CA LYS A 540 -30.32 33.39 33.31
C LYS A 540 -30.95 34.77 33.56
N GLY A 541 -30.55 35.80 32.81
CA GLY A 541 -31.16 37.13 32.88
C GLY A 541 -32.64 37.13 32.48
N GLY A 542 -32.99 36.44 31.38
CA GLY A 542 -34.38 36.36 30.91
C GLY A 542 -35.34 35.76 31.93
N VAL A 543 -34.97 34.67 32.58
CA VAL A 543 -35.81 34.00 33.60
C VAL A 543 -36.03 34.89 34.83
N VAL A 544 -35.00 35.63 35.28
CA VAL A 544 -35.12 36.58 36.40
C VAL A 544 -36.01 37.76 36.04
N VAL A 545 -35.91 38.31 34.82
CA VAL A 545 -36.79 39.40 34.36
C VAL A 545 -38.25 38.93 34.23
N ILE A 546 -38.49 37.72 33.74
CA ILE A 546 -39.85 37.14 33.66
C ILE A 546 -40.43 36.89 35.07
N LEU A 547 -39.62 36.38 36.01
CA LEU A 547 -40.03 36.21 37.40
C LEU A 547 -40.39 37.56 38.06
N LEU A 548 -39.53 38.56 37.94
CA LEU A 548 -39.77 39.90 38.49
C LEU A 548 -41.00 40.58 37.87
N ALA A 549 -41.20 40.45 36.55
CA ALA A 549 -42.40 40.94 35.87
C ALA A 549 -43.68 40.22 36.34
N SER A 550 -43.62 38.90 36.57
CA SER A 550 -44.76 38.13 37.06
C SER A 550 -45.14 38.47 38.50
N VAL A 551 -44.16 38.75 39.37
CA VAL A 551 -44.40 39.19 40.76
C VAL A 551 -44.96 40.62 40.78
N ALA A 552 -44.44 41.53 39.95
CA ALA A 552 -44.95 42.89 39.83
C ALA A 552 -46.39 42.93 39.28
N ALA A 553 -46.69 42.12 38.26
CA ALA A 553 -48.05 42.00 37.73
C ALA A 553 -49.02 41.35 38.72
N GLY A 554 -48.57 40.36 39.50
CA GLY A 554 -49.36 39.74 40.56
C GLY A 554 -49.74 40.72 41.67
N PHE A 555 -48.80 41.55 42.12
CA PHE A 555 -49.06 42.59 43.13
C PHE A 555 -49.96 43.73 42.64
N ALA A 556 -49.91 44.07 41.35
CA ALA A 556 -50.74 45.12 40.77
C ALA A 556 -52.20 44.72 40.51
N LEU A 557 -52.49 43.41 40.43
CA LEU A 557 -53.81 42.90 40.00
C LEU A 557 -54.66 42.26 41.11
N SER A 558 -54.14 42.06 42.33
CA SER A 558 -54.97 41.69 43.49
C SER A 558 -54.38 42.16 44.82
N PRO A 559 -55.02 43.11 45.55
CA PRO A 559 -54.61 43.50 46.89
C PRO A 559 -54.96 42.47 47.99
N ASN A 560 -55.82 41.49 47.70
CA ASN A 560 -56.20 40.45 48.65
C ASN A 560 -55.52 39.12 48.29
N ALA A 561 -54.64 38.68 49.18
CA ALA A 561 -54.07 37.36 49.16
C ALA A 561 -55.02 36.39 49.88
N ASP A 562 -55.58 35.43 49.15
CA ASP A 562 -55.89 34.10 49.70
C ASP A 562 -56.01 33.05 48.59
N SER A 563 -55.52 31.84 48.85
CA SER A 563 -55.51 30.67 47.94
C SER A 563 -54.62 30.74 46.67
N TYR A 564 -53.32 31.04 46.84
CA TYR A 564 -52.32 30.58 45.85
C TYR A 564 -52.28 29.04 45.83
N ASN A 565 -52.85 28.41 44.80
CA ASN A 565 -52.86 26.96 44.65
C ASN A 565 -51.49 26.46 44.13
N TRP A 566 -50.56 26.26 45.07
CA TRP A 566 -49.17 25.87 44.82
C TRP A 566 -49.01 24.57 44.04
N ASP A 567 -49.94 23.63 44.15
CA ASP A 567 -49.88 22.35 43.43
C ASP A 567 -50.02 22.53 41.91
N LYS A 568 -50.80 23.52 41.47
CA LYS A 568 -50.95 23.85 40.04
C LYS A 568 -49.67 24.46 39.45
N LEU A 569 -48.95 25.26 40.24
CA LEU A 569 -47.61 25.76 39.87
C LEU A 569 -46.58 24.63 39.86
N ARG A 570 -46.61 23.74 40.85
CA ARG A 570 -45.70 22.58 40.95
C ARG A 570 -45.87 21.63 39.76
N ALA A 571 -47.10 21.39 39.33
CA ALA A 571 -47.41 20.59 38.13
C ALA A 571 -46.91 21.23 36.83
N MET A 572 -46.96 22.56 36.70
CA MET A 572 -46.37 23.25 35.54
C MET A 572 -44.84 23.11 35.52
N PHE A 573 -44.16 23.24 36.67
CA PHE A 573 -42.70 23.06 36.78
C PHE A 573 -42.22 21.62 36.50
N THR A 574 -42.99 20.60 36.89
CA THR A 574 -42.65 19.20 36.55
C THR A 574 -42.91 18.89 35.06
N SER A 575 -43.94 19.50 34.46
CA SER A 575 -44.18 19.35 33.01
C SER A 575 -43.08 19.98 32.14
N SER A 576 -42.57 21.16 32.54
CA SER A 576 -41.53 21.87 31.77
C SER A 576 -40.16 21.17 31.84
N THR A 577 -39.87 20.47 32.94
CA THR A 577 -38.61 19.72 33.12
C THR A 577 -38.60 18.38 32.38
N GLN A 578 -39.76 17.73 32.20
CA GLN A 578 -39.87 16.52 31.36
C GLN A 578 -39.71 16.79 29.85
N SER A 579 -39.93 18.02 29.38
CA SER A 579 -39.69 18.39 27.98
C SER A 579 -38.20 18.57 27.61
N PHE A 580 -37.28 18.50 28.57
CA PHE A 580 -35.83 18.68 28.35
C PHE A 580 -35.03 17.36 28.33
N TYR A 581 -35.69 16.22 28.51
CA TYR A 581 -35.10 14.89 28.31
C TYR A 581 -35.91 14.07 27.30
N LYS A 582 -35.86 14.48 26.04
CA LYS A 582 -36.18 13.64 24.87
C LYS A 582 -35.41 14.08 23.63
#